data_AF-A0A1V4D3H1-F1
#
_entry.id   AF-A0A1V4D3H1-F1
#
_cell.length_a   1.000
_cell.length_b   1.000
_cell.length_c   1.000
_cell.angle_alpha   90.00
_cell.angle_beta   90.00
_cell.angle_gamma   90.00
#
_symmetry.space_group_name_H-M   'P 1'
#
loop_
_entity.id
_entity.type
_entity.pdbx_description
1 polymer ?
#
loop_
_entity_poly.entity_id
_entity_poly.type
_entity_poly.pdbx_seq_one_letter_code
_entity_poly.pdbx_strand_id
1 'polypeptide(L)'
;MEERKFLSPHTRKTGLTVVSFSGPEVTDYGNQDSDAIPFSDGDIEEWTRPPAQHPAADLPPGIPLHGLDRAMTAAADAAQGLGLPGFTLTPTPWLRSALRLRPGAPLTLEDDRGPALRLICWRTEYERSAYRLPWPRTSGCAVVIRPDLLDILSERASAPIVTRDVVMRLEAD
;
A
#
# COMPACT_ATOMS: atom_id res chain seq x y z
N MET A 1 25.10 -31.77 3.26
CA MET A 1 23.70 -31.31 3.40
C MET A 1 23.78 -30.00 4.17
N GLU A 2 23.64 -28.88 3.46
CA GLU A 2 23.92 -27.55 4.00
C GLU A 2 22.69 -27.06 4.78
N GLU A 3 22.81 -26.95 6.09
CA GLU A 3 21.73 -26.54 6.97
C GLU A 3 21.58 -25.01 6.89
N ARG A 4 20.65 -24.55 6.05
CA ARG A 4 20.31 -23.12 5.94
C ARG A 4 19.53 -22.70 7.19
N LYS A 5 20.23 -22.20 8.21
CA LYS A 5 19.59 -21.47 9.32
C LYS A 5 19.10 -20.12 8.81
N PHE A 6 17.80 -20.01 8.59
CA PHE A 6 17.13 -18.72 8.42
C PHE A 6 17.17 -18.00 9.78
N LEU A 7 18.01 -16.96 9.86
CA LEU A 7 18.01 -16.03 10.98
C LEU A 7 16.81 -15.10 10.80
N SER A 8 15.62 -15.54 11.24
CA SER A 8 14.49 -14.64 11.39
C SER A 8 14.87 -13.55 12.39
N PRO A 9 14.76 -12.25 12.05
CA PRO A 9 15.21 -11.19 12.91
C PRO A 9 14.32 -11.08 14.14
N HIS A 10 14.90 -11.21 15.33
CA HIS A 10 14.31 -10.63 16.53
C HIS A 10 14.36 -9.10 16.40
N THR A 11 13.21 -8.51 16.14
CA THR A 11 12.93 -7.08 16.19
C THR A 11 13.19 -6.59 17.61
N ARG A 12 14.30 -5.88 17.81
CA ARG A 12 14.43 -5.01 19.00
C ARG A 12 13.54 -3.80 18.76
N LYS A 13 12.54 -3.60 19.62
CA LYS A 13 11.79 -2.34 19.74
C LYS A 13 12.73 -1.24 20.20
N THR A 14 13.38 -0.53 19.30
CA THR A 14 14.09 0.72 19.62
C THR A 14 14.44 1.42 18.31
N GLY A 15 13.52 2.25 17.84
CA GLY A 15 13.74 3.11 16.69
C GLY A 15 12.43 3.70 16.18
N LEU A 16 12.25 5.01 16.34
CA LEU A 16 11.16 5.74 15.70
C LEU A 16 11.29 5.51 14.18
N THR A 17 10.31 4.85 13.56
CA THR A 17 10.29 4.67 12.11
C THR A 17 9.45 5.78 11.51
N VAL A 18 10.09 6.66 10.75
CA VAL A 18 9.39 7.70 9.98
C VAL A 18 9.26 7.21 8.55
N VAL A 19 8.04 7.21 8.03
CA VAL A 19 7.76 6.82 6.65
C VAL A 19 7.08 7.99 5.95
N SER A 20 7.59 8.34 4.78
CA SER A 20 6.93 9.26 3.87
C SER A 20 6.11 8.45 2.88
N PHE A 21 4.84 8.82 2.75
CA PHE A 21 3.93 8.27 1.77
C PHE A 21 3.48 9.38 0.84
N SER A 22 3.30 9.02 -0.42
CA SER A 22 2.66 9.84 -1.43
C SER A 22 1.49 9.04 -2.01
N GLY A 23 0.30 9.61 -2.03
CA GLY A 23 -0.90 8.88 -2.44
C GLY A 23 -1.94 9.78 -3.11
N PRO A 24 -2.67 9.27 -4.12
CA PRO A 24 -3.79 9.99 -4.70
C PRO A 24 -5.03 9.94 -3.78
N GLU A 25 -5.63 11.09 -3.53
CA GLU A 25 -6.86 11.30 -2.76
C GLU A 25 -7.87 12.10 -3.60
N VAL A 26 -9.17 11.78 -3.49
CA VAL A 26 -10.24 12.60 -4.06
C VAL A 26 -10.46 13.81 -3.15
N THR A 27 -10.24 15.03 -3.64
CA THR A 27 -10.31 16.24 -2.81
C THR A 27 -11.70 16.49 -2.24
N ASP A 28 -11.78 16.89 -0.97
CA ASP A 28 -12.94 17.62 -0.46
C ASP A 28 -12.87 19.08 -0.95
N TYR A 29 -13.92 19.55 -1.65
CA TYR A 29 -14.01 20.92 -2.16
C TYR A 29 -13.91 22.00 -1.06
N GLY A 30 -13.95 21.61 0.23
CA GLY A 30 -13.86 22.51 1.38
C GLY A 30 -12.59 22.46 2.23
N ASN A 31 -11.65 21.52 2.02
CA ASN A 31 -10.54 21.35 2.98
C ASN A 31 -9.20 20.98 2.32
N GLN A 32 -8.50 22.01 1.83
CA GLN A 32 -7.13 21.89 1.30
C GLN A 32 -6.07 21.73 2.41
N ASP A 33 -6.39 22.07 3.67
CA ASP A 33 -5.50 22.08 4.84
C ASP A 33 -5.75 20.90 5.81
N SER A 34 -6.33 19.82 5.30
CA SER A 34 -6.57 18.63 6.13
C SER A 34 -5.25 17.89 6.39
N ASP A 35 -4.84 17.81 7.66
CA ASP A 35 -3.81 16.89 8.18
C ASP A 35 -4.21 15.39 8.04
N ALA A 36 -5.28 15.10 7.30
CA ALA A 36 -5.80 13.75 7.11
C ALA A 36 -4.83 12.87 6.34
N ILE A 37 -4.64 11.66 6.86
CA ILE A 37 -3.82 10.62 6.25
C ILE A 37 -4.52 10.20 4.93
N PRO A 38 -3.84 10.25 3.76
CA PRO A 38 -4.44 9.92 2.47
C PRO A 38 -4.52 8.40 2.24
N PHE A 39 -4.69 7.63 3.33
CA PHE A 39 -4.82 6.19 3.35
C PHE A 39 -5.90 5.78 4.35
N SER A 40 -6.77 4.86 3.95
CA SER A 40 -7.68 4.17 4.87
C SER A 40 -6.97 3.00 5.55
N ASP A 41 -7.66 2.32 6.47
CA ASP A 41 -7.25 0.97 6.87
C ASP A 41 -7.26 0.06 5.63
N GLY A 42 -6.21 -0.76 5.50
CA GLY A 42 -6.01 -1.68 4.38
C GLY A 42 -6.03 -3.15 4.83
N ASP A 43 -6.27 -4.03 3.87
CA ASP A 43 -6.19 -5.49 4.02
C ASP A 43 -5.54 -6.06 2.76
N ILE A 44 -4.39 -6.74 2.90
CA ILE A 44 -3.66 -7.30 1.76
C ILE A 44 -4.49 -8.31 0.94
N GLU A 45 -5.52 -8.91 1.53
CA GLU A 45 -6.45 -9.78 0.80
C GLU A 45 -7.17 -9.06 -0.35
N GLU A 46 -7.27 -7.73 -0.32
CA GLU A 46 -7.86 -6.96 -1.41
C GLU A 46 -7.16 -7.18 -2.77
N TRP A 47 -5.91 -7.63 -2.77
CA TRP A 47 -5.21 -8.00 -4.00
C TRP A 47 -5.69 -9.32 -4.61
N THR A 48 -6.29 -10.21 -3.81
CA THR A 48 -6.68 -11.57 -4.22
C THR A 48 -8.19 -11.82 -4.12
N ARG A 49 -8.91 -11.01 -3.36
CA ARG A 49 -10.36 -11.14 -3.13
C ARG A 49 -11.08 -11.05 -4.47
N PRO A 50 -12.02 -11.95 -4.81
CA PRO A 50 -12.79 -11.82 -6.04
C PRO A 50 -13.51 -10.47 -6.13
N PRO A 51 -13.82 -9.97 -7.34
CA PRO A 51 -14.61 -8.77 -7.48
C PRO A 51 -15.96 -9.00 -6.81
N ALA A 52 -16.24 -8.25 -5.76
CA ALA A 52 -17.60 -8.20 -5.22
C ALA A 52 -18.46 -7.37 -6.18
N GLN A 53 -19.71 -7.79 -6.40
CA GLN A 53 -20.68 -7.05 -7.21
C GLN A 53 -21.13 -5.80 -6.43
N HIS A 54 -20.26 -4.81 -6.32
CA HIS A 54 -20.64 -3.50 -5.81
C HIS A 54 -20.96 -2.62 -7.02
N PRO A 55 -22.15 -2.00 -7.07
CA PRO A 55 -22.37 -0.92 -8.02
C PRO A 55 -21.29 0.15 -7.76
N ALA A 56 -20.69 0.66 -8.84
CA ALA A 56 -19.81 1.80 -8.74
C ALA A 56 -20.66 2.99 -8.28
N ALA A 57 -20.70 3.23 -6.98
CA ALA A 57 -21.24 4.47 -6.44
C ALA A 57 -20.18 5.56 -6.66
N ASP A 58 -20.65 6.77 -6.96
CA ASP A 58 -19.81 7.97 -6.90
C ASP A 58 -19.14 8.04 -5.53
N LEU A 59 -17.81 8.19 -5.50
CA LEU A 59 -17.09 8.30 -4.24
C LEU A 59 -17.40 9.66 -3.60
N PRO A 60 -17.77 9.71 -2.30
CA PRO A 60 -17.75 10.96 -1.56
C PRO A 60 -16.36 11.63 -1.63
N PRO A 61 -16.32 12.97 -1.67
CA PRO A 61 -15.07 13.72 -1.51
C PRO A 61 -14.33 13.35 -0.20
N GLY A 62 -12.99 13.37 -0.21
CA GLY A 62 -12.16 13.14 0.97
C GLY A 62 -11.88 11.66 1.29
N ILE A 63 -12.19 10.72 0.39
CA ILE A 63 -11.92 9.28 0.61
C ILE A 63 -10.60 8.86 -0.08
N PRO A 64 -9.69 8.17 0.65
CA PRO A 64 -8.47 7.59 0.09
C PRO A 64 -8.69 6.57 -1.02
N LEU A 65 -7.82 6.55 -2.03
CA LEU A 65 -7.83 5.51 -3.07
C LEU A 65 -7.08 4.24 -2.67
N HIS A 66 -6.22 4.34 -1.65
CA HIS A 66 -5.45 3.23 -1.13
C HIS A 66 -5.67 3.06 0.38
N GLY A 67 -5.62 1.82 0.83
CA GLY A 67 -5.45 1.47 2.22
C GLY A 67 -3.98 1.21 2.55
N LEU A 68 -3.65 1.32 3.83
CA LEU A 68 -2.36 0.90 4.40
C LEU A 68 -2.60 -0.29 5.33
N ASP A 69 -2.17 -1.48 4.91
CA ASP A 69 -2.20 -2.67 5.77
C ASP A 69 -0.88 -2.78 6.54
N ARG A 70 -0.98 -2.66 7.87
CA ARG A 70 0.14 -2.82 8.81
C ARG A 70 0.11 -4.17 9.52
N ALA A 71 -1.05 -4.80 9.58
CA ALA A 71 -1.25 -6.04 10.31
C ALA A 71 -0.76 -7.23 9.48
N MET A 72 -0.92 -7.16 8.15
CA MET A 72 -0.42 -8.14 7.18
C MET A 72 -0.82 -9.58 7.56
N THR A 73 -1.97 -9.75 8.20
CA THR A 73 -2.42 -11.02 8.81
C THR A 73 -2.56 -12.12 7.78
N ALA A 74 -3.06 -11.77 6.59
CA ALA A 74 -3.20 -12.71 5.47
C ALA A 74 -1.87 -13.01 4.75
N ALA A 75 -0.80 -12.28 5.04
CA ALA A 75 0.53 -12.50 4.46
C ALA A 75 1.44 -13.39 5.31
N ALA A 76 0.88 -14.16 6.26
CA ALA A 76 1.59 -15.09 7.13
C ALA A 76 2.78 -14.45 7.88
N ASP A 77 4.01 -14.93 7.64
CA ASP A 77 5.23 -14.44 8.28
C ASP A 77 5.78 -13.15 7.65
N ALA A 78 5.10 -12.58 6.66
CA ALA A 78 5.51 -11.33 6.03
C ALA A 78 5.56 -10.14 7.01
N ALA A 79 4.71 -10.13 8.05
CA ALA A 79 4.77 -9.15 9.14
C ALA A 79 6.10 -9.22 9.93
N GLN A 80 6.79 -10.38 9.89
CA GLN A 80 8.11 -10.59 10.48
C GLN A 80 9.25 -10.28 9.49
N GLY A 81 8.94 -9.61 8.38
CA GLY A 81 9.89 -9.27 7.33
C GLY A 81 10.21 -10.45 6.41
N LEU A 82 9.35 -11.46 6.29
CA LEU A 82 9.58 -12.58 5.36
C LEU A 82 8.72 -12.40 4.11
N GLY A 83 9.19 -11.53 3.20
CA GLY A 83 8.65 -11.41 1.83
C GLY A 83 8.01 -10.07 1.48
N LEU A 84 7.55 -9.28 2.45
CA LEU A 84 6.98 -7.93 2.25
C LEU A 84 7.60 -6.93 3.25
N PRO A 85 7.46 -5.61 3.01
CA PRO A 85 7.82 -4.60 4.00
C PRO A 85 6.92 -4.76 5.25
N GLY A 86 7.28 -4.12 6.37
CA GLY A 86 6.44 -4.10 7.57
C GLY A 86 5.07 -3.40 7.40
N PHE A 87 4.72 -3.02 6.18
CA PHE A 87 3.42 -2.51 5.76
C PHE A 87 3.27 -2.73 4.25
N THR A 88 2.03 -2.69 3.75
CA THR A 88 1.76 -2.65 2.31
C THR A 88 0.62 -1.72 1.96
N LEU A 89 0.64 -1.23 0.71
CA LEU A 89 -0.49 -0.54 0.12
C LEU A 89 -1.50 -1.55 -0.41
N THR A 90 -2.79 -1.24 -0.22
CA THR A 90 -3.90 -2.05 -0.70
C THR A 90 -4.85 -1.18 -1.53
N PRO A 91 -5.45 -1.71 -2.59
CA PRO A 91 -6.47 -0.97 -3.34
C PRO A 91 -7.75 -0.92 -2.50
N THR A 92 -8.43 0.22 -2.46
CA THR A 92 -9.75 0.28 -1.80
C THR A 92 -10.80 -0.46 -2.63
N PRO A 93 -11.87 -0.98 -2.01
CA PRO A 93 -12.97 -1.62 -2.72
C PRO A 93 -13.57 -0.73 -3.82
N TRP A 94 -13.59 0.59 -3.60
CA TRP A 94 -14.04 1.54 -4.61
C TRP A 94 -13.10 1.61 -5.81
N LEU A 95 -11.78 1.76 -5.60
CA LEU A 95 -10.79 1.80 -6.69
C LEU A 95 -10.92 0.55 -7.58
N ARG A 96 -11.12 -0.61 -6.96
CA ARG A 96 -11.33 -1.88 -7.66
C ARG A 96 -12.62 -1.90 -8.48
N SER A 97 -13.72 -1.41 -7.90
CA SER A 97 -15.03 -1.39 -8.54
C SER A 97 -15.11 -0.35 -9.67
N ALA A 98 -14.54 0.83 -9.45
CA ALA A 98 -14.47 1.91 -10.43
C ALA A 98 -13.71 1.49 -11.70
N LEU A 99 -12.58 0.79 -11.52
CA LEU A 99 -11.77 0.31 -12.63
C LEU A 99 -12.13 -1.12 -13.10
N ARG A 100 -13.19 -1.72 -12.53
CA ARG A 100 -13.65 -3.08 -12.85
C ARG A 100 -12.53 -4.13 -12.79
N LEU A 101 -11.71 -4.01 -11.75
CA LEU A 101 -10.51 -4.81 -11.58
C LEU A 101 -10.82 -6.20 -11.05
N ARG A 102 -10.11 -7.20 -11.57
CA ARG A 102 -10.12 -8.58 -11.11
C ARG A 102 -8.72 -9.02 -10.65
N PRO A 103 -8.61 -9.94 -9.68
CA PRO A 103 -7.34 -10.55 -9.33
C PRO A 103 -6.69 -11.22 -10.55
N GLY A 104 -5.40 -10.97 -10.74
CA GLY A 104 -4.57 -11.61 -11.77
C GLY A 104 -3.42 -12.38 -11.13
N ALA A 105 -2.20 -12.14 -11.63
CA ALA A 105 -0.98 -12.60 -10.96
C ALA A 105 -0.88 -12.10 -9.51
N PRO A 106 -0.04 -12.72 -8.64
CA PRO A 106 0.12 -12.28 -7.26
C PRO A 106 0.38 -10.77 -7.14
N LEU A 107 -0.39 -10.12 -6.27
CA LEU A 107 -0.32 -8.68 -6.01
C LEU A 107 -0.50 -7.81 -7.27
N THR A 108 -1.27 -8.33 -8.23
CA THR A 108 -1.63 -7.67 -9.49
C THR A 108 -3.14 -7.76 -9.68
N LEU A 109 -3.73 -6.63 -10.06
CA LEU A 109 -5.10 -6.56 -10.52
C LEU A 109 -5.13 -6.26 -12.03
N GLU A 110 -6.05 -6.92 -12.72
CA GLU A 110 -6.20 -6.88 -14.17
C GLU A 110 -7.58 -6.34 -14.57
N ASP A 111 -7.65 -5.77 -15.76
CA ASP A 111 -8.89 -5.50 -16.48
C ASP A 111 -8.92 -6.30 -17.79
N ASP A 112 -9.86 -5.99 -18.69
CA ASP A 112 -9.97 -6.66 -20.00
C ASP A 112 -8.78 -6.43 -20.93
N ARG A 113 -7.91 -5.46 -20.63
CA ARG A 113 -6.72 -5.12 -21.40
C ARG A 113 -5.43 -5.66 -20.76
N GLY A 114 -5.54 -6.38 -19.64
CA GLY A 114 -4.42 -7.01 -18.94
C GLY A 114 -4.08 -6.32 -17.62
N PRO A 115 -2.81 -6.36 -17.16
CA PRO A 115 -2.38 -5.74 -15.91
C PRO A 115 -2.76 -4.27 -15.84
N ALA A 116 -3.46 -3.91 -14.77
CA ALA A 116 -4.04 -2.59 -14.56
C ALA A 116 -3.40 -1.92 -13.34
N LEU A 117 -3.39 -2.61 -12.20
CA LEU A 117 -2.72 -2.17 -10.97
C LEU A 117 -1.76 -3.24 -10.48
N ARG A 118 -0.60 -2.83 -9.96
CA ARG A 118 0.37 -3.75 -9.38
C ARG A 118 1.02 -3.16 -8.14
N LEU A 119 1.12 -3.97 -7.09
CA LEU A 119 1.95 -3.66 -5.95
C LEU A 119 3.41 -3.97 -6.27
N ILE A 120 4.28 -3.00 -6.04
CA ILE A 120 5.71 -3.14 -6.11
C ILE A 120 6.25 -2.93 -4.72
N CYS A 121 6.89 -3.95 -4.16
CA CYS A 121 7.60 -3.86 -2.90
C CYS A 121 9.10 -3.84 -3.17
N TRP A 122 9.82 -2.97 -2.49
CA TRP A 122 11.27 -3.01 -2.42
C TRP A 122 11.69 -3.15 -0.97
N ARG A 123 12.82 -3.80 -0.75
CA ARG A 123 13.30 -4.07 0.59
C ARG A 123 14.78 -3.82 0.68
N THR A 124 15.19 -3.22 1.78
CA THR A 124 16.37 -3.64 2.52
C THR A 124 16.05 -3.45 4.00
N GLU A 125 16.77 -4.15 4.84
CA GLU A 125 16.54 -4.25 6.27
C GLU A 125 17.88 -4.17 6.98
N TYR A 126 17.89 -4.51 8.26
CA TYR A 126 18.92 -4.11 9.20
C TYR A 126 20.32 -4.59 8.87
N GLU A 127 21.15 -3.65 8.40
CA GLU A 127 22.58 -3.82 8.49
C GLU A 127 22.98 -3.65 9.95
N ARG A 128 23.82 -4.56 10.46
CA ARG A 128 24.40 -4.51 11.80
C ARG A 128 25.92 -4.54 11.69
N SER A 129 26.62 -3.76 12.50
CA SER A 129 28.08 -3.82 12.55
C SER A 129 28.60 -3.76 14.00
N ALA A 130 29.72 -4.46 14.24
CA ALA A 130 30.44 -4.48 15.52
C ALA A 130 31.62 -3.49 15.56
N TYR A 131 32.03 -3.01 14.39
CA TYR A 131 33.14 -2.06 14.17
C TYR A 131 32.66 -0.66 13.77
N ARG A 132 31.37 -0.55 13.47
CA ARG A 132 30.56 0.63 13.09
C ARG A 132 29.15 0.35 13.58
N LEU A 133 28.34 1.35 13.88
CA LEU A 133 26.97 1.06 14.24
C LEU A 133 26.20 0.48 13.03
N PRO A 134 25.30 -0.51 13.22
CA PRO A 134 24.29 -0.99 12.25
C PRO A 134 23.68 0.09 11.30
N TRP A 135 23.70 -0.05 9.95
CA TRP A 135 22.96 0.82 8.97
C TRP A 135 21.93 0.10 8.03
N PRO A 136 20.73 -0.23 8.49
CA PRO A 136 19.62 -0.70 7.66
C PRO A 136 19.24 0.29 6.57
N ARG A 137 18.85 -0.19 5.39
CA ARG A 137 18.46 0.67 4.26
C ARG A 137 17.15 0.27 3.59
N THR A 138 16.77 0.99 2.53
CA THR A 138 15.41 1.30 2.09
C THR A 138 14.45 0.13 1.93
N SER A 139 13.42 0.09 2.77
CA SER A 139 12.22 -0.76 2.65
C SER A 139 11.02 0.09 2.25
N GLY A 140 10.07 -0.45 1.49
CA GLY A 140 8.85 0.24 1.12
C GLY A 140 8.05 -0.45 0.02
N CYS A 141 6.96 0.20 -0.38
CA CYS A 141 6.14 -0.25 -1.48
C CYS A 141 5.50 0.92 -2.23
N ALA A 142 5.08 0.65 -3.47
CA ALA A 142 4.29 1.53 -4.30
C ALA A 142 3.21 0.73 -5.02
N VAL A 143 2.10 1.38 -5.35
CA VAL A 143 1.14 0.87 -6.32
C VAL A 143 1.38 1.57 -7.65
N VAL A 144 1.59 0.78 -8.70
CA VAL A 144 1.67 1.28 -10.07
C VAL A 144 0.33 1.04 -10.74
N ILE A 145 -0.20 2.10 -11.36
CA ILE A 145 -1.43 2.08 -12.14
C ILE A 145 -1.11 2.33 -13.62
N ARG A 146 -1.81 1.64 -14.51
CA ARG A 146 -1.71 1.85 -15.95
C ARG A 146 -2.23 3.26 -16.31
N PRO A 147 -1.49 4.07 -17.10
CA PRO A 147 -1.81 5.49 -17.28
C PRO A 147 -3.22 5.81 -17.81
N ASP A 148 -3.76 4.98 -18.71
CA ASP A 148 -5.11 5.16 -19.28
C ASP A 148 -6.24 5.06 -18.25
N LEU A 149 -5.97 4.44 -17.10
CA LEU A 149 -6.96 4.28 -16.03
C LEU A 149 -7.05 5.55 -15.18
N LEU A 150 -6.08 6.45 -15.24
CA LEU A 150 -6.13 7.74 -14.54
C LEU A 150 -7.26 8.63 -15.07
N ASP A 151 -7.46 8.62 -16.39
CA ASP A 151 -8.56 9.37 -17.03
C ASP A 151 -9.91 8.82 -16.56
N ILE A 152 -10.07 7.50 -16.54
CA ILE A 152 -11.28 6.82 -16.07
C ILE A 152 -11.54 7.12 -14.58
N LEU A 153 -10.49 7.14 -13.76
CA LEU A 153 -10.61 7.53 -12.35
C LEU A 153 -11.06 8.99 -12.21
N SER A 154 -10.49 9.90 -13.01
CA SER A 154 -10.87 11.31 -12.99
C SER A 154 -12.31 11.54 -13.42
N GLU A 155 -12.81 10.78 -14.41
CA GLU A 155 -14.21 10.86 -14.86
C GLU A 155 -15.20 10.35 -13.80
N ARG A 156 -14.79 9.37 -13.00
CA ARG A 156 -15.63 8.73 -11.97
C ARG A 156 -15.52 9.37 -10.59
N ALA A 157 -14.49 10.15 -10.35
CA ALA A 157 -14.34 10.87 -9.10
C ALA A 157 -15.27 12.09 -9.12
N SER A 158 -16.09 12.24 -8.09
CA SER A 158 -16.97 13.40 -7.90
C SER A 158 -16.21 14.73 -7.69
N ALA A 159 -14.89 14.65 -7.53
CA ALA A 159 -14.00 15.78 -7.30
C ALA A 159 -12.58 15.47 -7.87
N PRO A 160 -11.72 16.49 -8.05
CA PRO A 160 -10.36 16.29 -8.51
C PRO A 160 -9.58 15.28 -7.66
N ILE A 161 -8.73 14.48 -8.32
CA ILE A 161 -7.76 13.62 -7.64
C ILE A 161 -6.46 14.40 -7.49
N VAL A 162 -5.97 14.53 -6.26
CA VAL A 162 -4.68 15.19 -5.96
C VAL A 162 -3.73 14.20 -5.31
N THR A 163 -2.44 14.34 -5.60
CA THR A 163 -1.40 13.63 -4.86
C THR A 163 -1.09 14.39 -3.59
N ARG A 164 -1.16 13.71 -2.44
CA ARG A 164 -0.74 14.26 -1.15
C ARG A 164 0.47 13.51 -0.61
N ASP A 165 1.41 14.27 -0.09
CA ASP A 165 2.58 13.76 0.61
C ASP A 165 2.35 13.87 2.11
N VAL A 166 2.49 12.76 2.84
CA VAL A 166 2.36 12.73 4.29
C VAL A 166 3.54 12.01 4.91
N VAL A 167 4.04 12.55 6.02
CA VAL A 167 5.08 11.94 6.84
C VAL A 167 4.42 11.36 8.08
N MET A 168 4.40 10.04 8.19
CA MET A 168 3.82 9.33 9.31
C MET A 168 4.90 8.77 10.24
N ARG A 169 4.62 8.80 11.54
CA ARG A 169 5.36 8.05 12.54
C ARG A 169 4.71 6.68 12.69
N LEU A 170 5.49 5.62 12.49
CA LEU A 170 5.08 4.26 12.83
C LEU A 170 5.57 3.97 14.24
N GLU A 171 4.63 3.82 15.16
CA GLU A 171 4.93 3.33 16.51
C GLU A 171 5.16 1.81 16.44
N ALA A 172 6.15 1.33 17.18
CA ALA A 172 6.43 -0.09 17.29
C ALA A 172 5.55 -0.67 18.41
N ASP A 173 4.46 -1.34 18.05
CA ASP A 173 3.57 -2.05 18.98
C ASP A 173 4.31 -3.02 19.88
#